data_AF-A0AAF1AUT8-F1
#
_entry.id   AF-A0AAF1AUT8-F1
#
_cell.length_a   1.000
_cell.length_b   1.000
_cell.length_c   1.000
_cell.angle_alpha   90.00
_cell.angle_beta   90.00
_cell.angle_gamma   90.00
#
_symmetry.space_group_name_H-M   'P 1'
#
loop_
_entity.id
_entity.type
_entity.pdbx_description
1 polymer ?
#
loop_
_entity_poly.entity_id
_entity_poly.type
_entity_poly.pdbx_seq_one_letter_code
_entity_poly.pdbx_strand_id
1 'polypeptide(L)'
;MSGLDVYDYCSTYYRKETMISAYKENVYPVGSKENWEVPDSVKALIVYPPEGRIRVGRPKKNRCKPHWERNAKTFKPIKCSKCHQTGHNRRTCRNPMKNK
;
A
#
# COMPACT_ATOMS: atom_id res chain seq x y z
N MET A 1 -25.18 -23.83 -49.16
CA MET A 1 -24.18 -23.88 -48.08
C MET A 1 -24.83 -23.30 -46.85
N SER A 2 -25.24 -24.15 -45.91
CA SER A 2 -25.81 -23.74 -44.63
C SER A 2 -24.80 -22.84 -43.91
N GLY A 3 -25.20 -21.62 -43.58
CA GLY A 3 -24.36 -20.65 -42.89
C GLY A 3 -24.04 -21.14 -41.48
N LEU A 4 -22.76 -21.08 -41.12
CA LEU A 4 -22.31 -21.36 -39.75
C LEU A 4 -22.89 -20.31 -38.81
N ASP A 5 -23.40 -20.76 -37.68
CA ASP A 5 -23.95 -19.91 -36.64
C ASP A 5 -22.81 -19.34 -35.79
N VAL A 6 -23.02 -18.16 -35.19
CA VAL A 6 -21.99 -17.52 -34.34
C VAL A 6 -21.59 -18.41 -33.15
N TYR A 7 -22.51 -19.26 -32.71
CA TYR A 7 -22.28 -20.21 -31.62
C TYR A 7 -21.41 -21.41 -32.01
N ASP A 8 -21.20 -21.68 -33.30
CA ASP A 8 -20.29 -22.74 -33.78
C ASP A 8 -18.82 -22.40 -33.49
N TYR A 9 -18.50 -21.11 -33.32
CA TYR A 9 -17.16 -20.64 -32.95
C TYR A 9 -16.93 -20.67 -31.43
N CYS A 10 -17.96 -20.93 -30.63
CA CYS A 10 -17.86 -20.94 -29.19
C CYS A 10 -17.47 -22.35 -28.70
N SER A 11 -16.40 -22.41 -27.89
CA SER A 11 -16.02 -23.66 -27.24
C SER A 11 -17.15 -24.21 -26.39
N THR A 12 -17.34 -25.53 -26.41
CA THR A 12 -18.37 -26.21 -25.62
C THR A 12 -18.25 -25.91 -24.12
N TYR A 13 -17.05 -25.59 -23.63
CA TYR A 13 -16.81 -25.21 -22.23
C TYR A 13 -17.61 -23.98 -21.77
N TYR A 14 -18.02 -23.10 -22.68
CA TYR A 14 -18.83 -21.93 -22.36
C TYR A 14 -20.34 -22.16 -22.49
N ARG A 15 -20.76 -23.40 -22.80
CA ARG A 15 -22.18 -23.75 -22.87
C ARG A 15 -22.77 -23.92 -21.47
N LYS A 16 -24.05 -23.58 -21.33
CA LYS A 16 -24.79 -23.67 -20.07
C LYS A 16 -24.79 -25.11 -19.54
N GLU A 17 -24.96 -26.08 -20.43
CA GLU A 17 -25.00 -27.50 -20.10
C GLU A 17 -23.68 -27.95 -19.47
N THR A 18 -22.55 -27.49 -20.01
CA THR A 18 -21.22 -27.80 -19.48
C THR A 18 -21.00 -27.16 -18.12
N MET A 19 -21.44 -25.92 -17.92
CA MET A 19 -21.40 -25.26 -16.61
C MET A 19 -22.23 -26.02 -15.57
N ILE A 20 -23.47 -26.39 -15.90
CA ILE A 20 -24.34 -27.17 -15.00
C ILE A 20 -23.70 -28.52 -14.69
N SER A 21 -23.15 -29.20 -15.70
CA SER A 21 -22.50 -30.51 -15.51
C SER A 21 -21.27 -30.42 -14.61
N ALA A 22 -20.49 -29.34 -14.68
CA ALA A 22 -19.30 -29.15 -13.86
C ALA A 22 -19.64 -29.00 -12.37
N TYR A 23 -20.81 -28.42 -12.05
CA TYR A 23 -21.28 -28.17 -10.69
C TYR A 23 -22.49 -29.02 -10.30
N LYS A 24 -22.80 -30.07 -11.08
CA LYS A 24 -23.93 -30.98 -10.83
C LYS A 24 -23.75 -31.77 -9.55
N GLU A 25 -22.52 -32.14 -9.26
CA GLU A 25 -22.19 -32.97 -8.09
C GLU A 25 -22.22 -32.15 -6.81
N ASN A 26 -22.55 -32.82 -5.70
CA ASN A 26 -22.65 -32.18 -4.40
C ASN A 26 -21.26 -31.84 -3.85
N VAL A 27 -21.09 -30.59 -3.44
CA VAL A 27 -19.93 -30.18 -2.63
C VAL A 27 -20.28 -30.43 -1.17
N TYR A 28 -19.76 -31.52 -0.61
CA TYR A 28 -19.94 -31.82 0.81
C TYR A 28 -19.09 -30.86 1.67
N PRO A 29 -19.62 -30.40 2.81
CA PRO A 29 -18.83 -29.63 3.75
C PRO A 29 -17.69 -30.49 4.29
N VAL A 30 -16.55 -29.84 4.58
CA VAL A 30 -15.46 -30.51 5.28
C VAL A 30 -15.93 -30.83 6.70
N GLY A 31 -15.80 -32.09 7.13
CA GLY A 31 -16.22 -32.54 8.46
C GLY A 31 -15.41 -31.91 9.60
N SER A 32 -15.81 -32.16 10.86
CA SER A 32 -15.06 -31.71 12.05
C SER A 32 -13.60 -32.16 11.99
N LYS A 33 -12.69 -31.27 12.39
CA LYS A 33 -11.25 -31.55 12.47
C LYS A 33 -10.92 -32.73 13.37
N GLU A 34 -11.77 -32.99 14.37
CA GLU A 34 -11.63 -34.10 15.31
C GLU A 34 -11.71 -35.46 14.62
N ASN A 35 -12.41 -35.53 13.48
CA ASN A 35 -12.61 -36.75 12.70
C ASN A 35 -11.60 -36.89 11.55
N TRP A 36 -10.61 -35.99 11.44
CA TRP A 36 -9.66 -36.03 10.34
C TRP A 36 -8.54 -37.04 10.63
N GLU A 37 -8.43 -38.06 9.79
CA GLU A 37 -7.27 -38.95 9.78
C GLU A 37 -6.14 -38.29 8.99
N VAL A 38 -5.21 -37.65 9.71
CA VAL A 38 -4.02 -37.01 9.11
C VAL A 38 -2.82 -37.97 9.18
N PRO A 39 -2.24 -38.39 8.04
CA PRO A 39 -1.05 -39.24 8.03
C PRO A 39 0.14 -38.60 8.74
N ASP A 40 1.00 -39.41 9.34
CA ASP A 40 2.17 -38.90 10.08
C ASP A 40 3.15 -38.13 9.18
N SER A 41 3.25 -38.51 7.90
CA SER A 41 4.01 -37.77 6.90
C SER A 41 3.52 -36.34 6.74
N VAL A 42 2.20 -36.12 6.79
CA VAL A 42 1.58 -34.78 6.69
C VAL A 42 1.73 -34.01 7.99
N LYS A 43 1.57 -34.66 9.14
CA LYS A 43 1.81 -34.04 10.46
C LYS A 43 3.26 -33.58 10.62
N ALA A 44 4.20 -34.30 10.03
CA ALA A 44 5.63 -33.99 10.06
C ALA A 44 6.03 -32.87 9.09
N LEU A 45 5.16 -32.45 8.17
CA LEU A 45 5.46 -31.34 7.26
C LEU A 45 5.51 -30.02 8.02
N ILE A 46 6.68 -29.37 7.97
CA ILE A 46 6.84 -28.00 8.43
C ILE A 46 6.44 -27.06 7.30
N VAL A 47 5.29 -26.39 7.45
CA VAL A 47 4.82 -25.37 6.50
C VAL A 47 5.30 -24.00 6.97
N TYR A 48 6.29 -23.44 6.28
CA TYR A 48 6.72 -22.07 6.51
C TYR A 48 5.74 -21.09 5.85
N PRO A 49 5.51 -19.91 6.45
CA PRO A 49 4.77 -18.85 5.76
C PRO A 49 5.49 -18.49 4.45
N PRO A 50 4.75 -18.04 3.42
CA PRO A 50 5.39 -17.52 2.23
C PRO A 50 6.34 -16.39 2.62
N GLU A 51 7.52 -16.34 2.01
CA GLU A 51 8.46 -15.25 2.24
C GLU A 51 7.80 -13.92 1.87
N GLY A 52 7.47 -13.14 2.90
CA GLY A 52 6.90 -11.82 2.72
C GLY A 52 7.97 -10.88 2.18
N ARG A 53 7.76 -10.34 0.98
CA ARG A 53 8.53 -9.17 0.52
C ARG A 53 7.82 -7.92 1.02
N ILE A 54 8.48 -7.15 1.89
CA ILE A 54 8.02 -5.79 2.20
C ILE A 54 8.14 -4.99 0.91
N ARG A 55 6.99 -4.68 0.28
CA ARG A 55 6.98 -3.75 -0.85
C ARG A 55 7.50 -2.43 -0.35
N VAL A 56 8.41 -1.81 -1.10
CA VAL A 56 8.83 -0.43 -0.83
C VAL A 56 7.56 0.39 -0.73
N GLY A 57 7.29 0.93 0.45
CA GLY A 57 6.09 1.70 0.71
C GLY A 57 5.95 2.84 -0.29
N ARG A 58 4.76 3.44 -0.38
CA ARG A 58 4.53 4.59 -1.26
C ARG A 58 5.64 5.63 -1.05
N PRO A 59 6.40 6.02 -2.09
CA PRO A 59 7.39 7.08 -1.95
C PRO A 59 6.73 8.31 -1.33
N LYS A 60 7.32 8.86 -0.27
CA LYS A 60 6.85 10.11 0.31
C LYS A 60 6.90 11.15 -0.81
N LYS A 61 5.73 11.61 -1.26
CA LYS A 61 5.66 12.80 -2.12
C LYS A 61 6.09 13.97 -1.25
N ASN A 62 7.31 14.45 -1.43
CA ASN A 62 7.66 15.78 -0.95
C ASN A 62 6.61 16.74 -1.51
N ARG A 63 6.00 17.56 -0.65
CA ARG A 63 4.99 18.52 -1.10
C ARG A 63 5.61 19.42 -2.16
N CYS A 64 5.03 19.42 -3.36
CA CYS A 64 5.41 20.38 -4.39
C CYS A 64 5.02 21.78 -3.90
N LYS A 65 6.01 22.59 -3.50
CA LYS A 65 5.76 23.97 -3.10
C LYS A 65 5.28 24.76 -4.33
N PRO A 66 4.12 25.44 -4.26
CA PRO A 66 3.63 26.30 -5.33
C PRO A 66 4.55 27.53 -5.52
N HIS A 67 4.46 28.18 -6.68
CA HIS A 67 5.35 29.30 -7.07
C HIS A 67 5.43 30.42 -6.02
N TRP A 68 4.32 30.73 -5.36
CA TRP A 68 4.25 31.78 -4.34
C TRP A 68 5.00 31.40 -3.04
N GLU A 69 5.15 30.10 -2.73
CA GLU A 69 6.00 29.64 -1.61
C GLU A 69 7.46 29.52 -2.00
N ARG A 70 7.74 29.20 -3.28
CA ARG A 70 9.10 29.12 -3.82
C ARG A 70 9.77 30.49 -3.84
N ASN A 71 8.99 31.53 -4.11
CA ASN A 71 9.42 32.93 -4.14
C ASN A 71 9.07 33.71 -2.88
N ALA A 72 8.50 33.06 -1.86
CA ALA A 72 8.35 33.68 -0.55
C ALA A 72 9.76 34.02 -0.07
N LYS A 73 10.05 35.34 0.02
CA LYS A 73 11.34 35.87 0.46
C LYS A 73 11.84 35.04 1.63
N THR A 74 12.99 34.41 1.42
CA THR A 74 13.75 33.62 2.38
C THR A 74 13.55 34.16 3.78
N PHE A 75 13.16 33.28 4.71
CA PHE A 75 12.95 33.60 6.13
C PHE A 75 13.94 34.68 6.59
N LYS A 76 13.47 35.92 6.79
CA LYS A 76 14.36 36.98 7.26
C LYS A 76 14.76 36.59 8.69
N PRO A 77 16.05 36.32 8.95
CA PRO A 77 16.46 35.93 10.28
C PRO A 77 16.12 37.06 11.25
N ILE A 78 15.46 36.72 12.36
CA ILE A 78 15.08 37.67 13.40
C ILE A 78 16.37 38.33 13.91
N LYS A 79 16.47 39.66 13.78
CA LYS A 79 17.59 40.46 14.32
C LYS A 79 17.19 41.06 15.66
N CYS A 80 18.04 40.88 16.66
CA CYS A 80 17.82 41.45 17.98
C CYS A 80 18.14 42.96 17.98
N SER A 81 17.22 43.80 18.45
CA SER A 81 17.44 45.25 18.54
C SER A 81 18.31 45.68 19.74
N LYS A 82 18.72 44.75 20.62
CA LYS A 82 19.61 45.00 21.78
C LYS A 82 21.08 44.72 21.47
N CYS A 83 21.36 43.60 20.81
CA CYS A 83 22.73 43.14 20.54
C CYS A 83 23.07 43.05 19.04
N HIS A 84 22.09 43.32 18.17
CA HIS A 84 22.21 43.28 16.70
C HIS A 84 22.57 41.92 16.08
N GLN A 85 22.60 40.84 16.86
CA GLN A 85 22.79 39.48 16.37
C GLN A 85 21.48 38.86 15.85
N THR A 86 21.60 37.89 14.95
CA THR A 86 20.48 37.13 14.38
C THR A 86 20.13 35.90 15.21
N GLY A 87 18.89 35.42 15.11
CA GLY A 87 18.43 34.16 15.70
C GLY A 87 17.58 34.31 16.97
N HIS A 88 17.43 35.52 17.50
CA HIS A 88 16.59 35.81 18.65
C HIS A 88 16.07 37.25 18.63
N ASN A 89 15.04 37.54 19.41
CA ASN A 89 14.44 38.88 19.53
C ASN A 89 14.89 39.57 20.83
N ARG A 90 14.57 40.87 21.00
CA ARG A 90 14.95 41.64 22.20
C ARG A 90 14.44 41.00 23.50
N ARG A 91 13.22 40.44 23.48
CA ARG A 91 12.59 39.80 24.67
C ARG A 91 13.37 38.59 25.17
N THR A 92 14.09 37.90 24.30
CA THR A 92 14.83 36.66 24.60
C THR A 92 16.36 36.87 24.61
N CYS A 93 16.82 38.12 24.51
CA CYS A 93 18.24 38.46 24.38
C CYS A 93 18.99 38.37 25.72
N ARG A 94 19.89 37.38 25.85
CA ARG A 94 20.81 37.24 26.99
C ARG A 94 22.11 38.03 26.84
N ASN A 95 22.37 38.59 25.67
CA ASN A 95 23.58 39.37 25.41
C ASN A 95 23.51 40.78 26.04
N PRO A 96 24.67 41.38 26.39
CA PRO A 96 24.75 42.78 26.83
C PRO A 96 24.32 43.75 25.72
N MET A 97 24.01 44.99 26.09
CA MET A 97 23.71 46.03 25.10
C MET A 97 24.97 46.35 24.30
N LYS A 98 24.88 46.28 22.97
CA LYS A 98 25.95 46.83 22.13
C LYS A 98 25.66 48.31 21.93
N ASN A 99 26.51 49.18 22.46
CA ASN A 99 26.52 50.58 22.03
C ASN A 99 26.94 50.64 20.56
N LYS A 100 26.28 51.54 19.84
CA LYS A 100 26.53 51.80 18.43
C LYS A 100 27.80 52.62 18.26
#